data_AF-A0A9P1HU87-F1
#
_entry.id   AF-A0A9P1HU87-F1
#
_cell.length_a   1.000
_cell.length_b   1.000
_cell.length_c   1.000
_cell.angle_alpha   90.00
_cell.angle_beta   90.00
_cell.angle_gamma   90.00
#
_symmetry.space_group_name_H-M   'P 1'
#
loop_
_entity.id
_entity.type
_entity.pdbx_description
1 polymer ?
#
loop_
_entity_poly.entity_id
_entity_poly.type
_entity_poly.pdbx_seq_one_letter_code
_entity_poly.pdbx_strand_id
1 'polypeptide(L)'
;MSDTSLHVEKQFSLCGLGLRAAVFLCTLTQLIFCAVTGICLNQFLESTTIVYILLFIHITCALMALVFFVFCLIQRKFGTTYEVILHAYLLSILLMALTSFFGVMYLPLSFLQQTHSISEGVHYAFLLAAASGLLALQFIQRNLVEQMLPIMEHSFR
;
A
#
# COMPACT_ATOMS: atom_id res chain seq x y z
N MET A 1 18.09 6.70 -24.97
CA MET A 1 16.76 7.04 -24.42
C MET A 1 15.98 7.66 -25.57
N SER A 2 14.90 7.02 -26.00
CA SER A 2 14.11 7.44 -27.17
C SER A 2 13.18 8.59 -26.78
N ASP A 3 13.04 9.63 -27.62
CA ASP A 3 12.20 10.82 -27.38
C ASP A 3 10.74 10.51 -27.01
N THR A 4 10.25 9.32 -27.34
CA THR A 4 8.95 8.79 -26.94
C THR A 4 8.81 8.54 -25.44
N SER A 5 9.86 8.11 -24.74
CA SER A 5 9.79 7.91 -23.28
C SER A 5 9.66 9.23 -22.53
N LEU A 6 10.26 10.29 -23.09
CA LEU A 6 10.28 11.63 -22.51
C LEU A 6 8.92 12.34 -22.68
N HIS A 7 8.17 12.01 -23.73
CA HIS A 7 6.81 12.53 -23.95
C HIS A 7 5.78 11.89 -23.02
N VAL A 8 5.89 10.57 -22.78
CA VAL A 8 4.96 9.85 -21.88
C VAL A 8 5.21 10.23 -20.42
N GLU A 9 6.48 10.44 -20.02
CA GLU A 9 6.84 10.87 -18.66
C GLU A 9 6.34 12.28 -18.34
N LYS A 10 6.27 13.19 -19.32
CA LYS A 10 5.69 14.53 -19.18
C LYS A 10 4.17 14.54 -19.00
N GLN A 11 3.46 13.53 -19.51
CA GLN A 11 2.00 13.49 -19.46
C GLN A 11 1.45 12.92 -18.14
N PHE A 12 2.28 12.16 -17.40
CA PHE A 12 1.92 11.48 -16.14
C PHE A 12 2.58 12.10 -14.91
N SER A 13 2.75 13.43 -14.93
CA SER A 13 3.35 14.16 -13.82
C SER A 13 2.32 14.36 -12.69
N LEU A 14 2.31 13.47 -11.69
CA LEU A 14 1.57 13.72 -10.46
C LEU A 14 2.37 14.75 -9.64
N CYS A 15 1.87 15.98 -9.59
CA CYS A 15 2.48 17.08 -8.83
C CYS A 15 3.92 17.46 -9.26
N GLY A 16 4.28 17.33 -10.54
CA GLY A 16 5.62 17.67 -11.04
C GLY A 16 6.63 16.51 -10.98
N LEU A 17 6.27 15.38 -10.36
CA LEU A 17 7.15 14.23 -10.17
C LEU A 17 7.02 13.21 -11.30
N GLY A 18 8.13 12.62 -11.75
CA GLY A 18 8.12 11.55 -12.75
C GLY A 18 7.42 10.28 -12.22
N LEU A 19 6.71 9.55 -13.08
CA LEU A 19 5.88 8.41 -12.70
C LEU A 19 6.65 7.33 -11.91
N ARG A 20 7.90 7.03 -12.29
CA ARG A 20 8.75 6.06 -11.58
C ARG A 20 9.07 6.51 -10.16
N ALA A 21 9.38 7.79 -9.97
CA ALA A 21 9.64 8.36 -8.65
C ALA A 21 8.36 8.35 -7.80
N ALA A 22 7.20 8.62 -8.39
CA ALA A 22 5.91 8.55 -7.71
C ALA A 22 5.59 7.11 -7.23
N VAL A 23 5.73 6.12 -8.11
CA VAL A 23 5.54 4.69 -7.73
C VAL A 23 6.52 4.29 -6.63
N PHE A 24 7.77 4.71 -6.72
CA PHE A 24 8.79 4.41 -5.72
C PHE A 24 8.46 5.00 -4.34
N LEU A 25 8.11 6.29 -4.28
CA LEU A 25 7.74 6.97 -3.05
C LEU A 25 6.44 6.42 -2.45
N CYS A 26 5.44 6.12 -3.28
CA CYS A 26 4.19 5.50 -2.83
C CYS A 26 4.44 4.10 -2.27
N THR A 27 5.29 3.30 -2.92
CA THR A 27 5.66 1.96 -2.43
C THR A 27 6.37 2.04 -1.08
N LEU A 28 7.31 2.98 -0.93
CA LEU A 28 7.98 3.21 0.35
C LEU A 28 7.00 3.67 1.43
N THR A 29 6.11 4.60 1.09
CA THR A 29 5.07 5.10 2.00
C THR A 29 4.14 3.95 2.43
N GLN A 30 3.71 3.10 1.50
CA GLN A 30 2.89 1.92 1.80
C GLN A 30 3.61 0.99 2.78
N LEU A 31 4.88 0.70 2.53
CA LEU A 31 5.67 -0.19 3.39
C LEU A 31 5.70 0.34 4.84
N ILE A 32 6.00 1.63 5.01
CA ILE A 32 6.06 2.28 6.33
C ILE A 32 4.68 2.29 6.99
N PHE A 33 3.65 2.78 6.29
CA PHE A 33 2.30 2.86 6.85
C PHE A 33 1.74 1.49 7.22
N CYS A 34 2.00 0.48 6.40
CA CYS A 34 1.51 -0.88 6.62
C CYS A 34 2.16 -1.49 7.87
N ALA A 35 3.48 -1.33 8.03
CA ALA A 35 4.22 -1.79 9.21
C ALA A 35 3.78 -1.07 10.48
N VAL A 36 3.72 0.27 10.46
CA VAL A 36 3.31 1.08 11.61
C VAL A 36 1.88 0.75 12.02
N THR A 37 0.94 0.71 11.07
CA THR A 37 -0.48 0.41 11.38
C THR A 37 -0.64 -0.99 11.93
N GLY A 38 0.06 -2.00 11.38
CA GLY A 38 0.04 -3.36 11.91
C GLY A 38 0.52 -3.44 13.36
N ILE A 39 1.61 -2.75 13.70
CA ILE A 39 2.13 -2.67 15.07
C ILE A 39 1.13 -1.96 15.98
N CYS A 40 0.58 -0.83 15.56
CA CYS A 40 -0.40 -0.08 16.34
C CYS A 40 -1.69 -0.89 16.58
N LEU A 41 -2.18 -1.63 15.59
CA LEU A 41 -3.34 -2.52 15.76
C LEU A 41 -3.07 -3.56 16.85
N ASN A 42 -1.90 -4.19 16.85
CA ASN A 42 -1.54 -5.20 17.83
C ASN A 42 -1.29 -4.63 19.24
N GLN A 43 -0.85 -3.36 19.35
CA GLN A 43 -0.58 -2.72 20.65
C GLN A 43 -1.80 -2.07 21.29
N PHE A 44 -2.69 -1.48 20.49
CA PHE A 44 -3.81 -0.67 21.00
C PHE A 44 -5.14 -1.43 21.07
N LEU A 45 -5.31 -2.51 20.31
CA LEU A 45 -6.50 -3.35 20.39
C LEU A 45 -6.24 -4.56 21.28
N GLU A 46 -7.30 -5.06 21.92
CA GLU A 46 -7.24 -6.32 22.66
C GLU A 46 -6.84 -7.48 21.73
N SER A 47 -6.09 -8.42 22.28
CA SER A 47 -5.60 -9.61 21.57
C SER A 47 -6.74 -10.54 21.20
N THR A 48 -7.36 -10.28 20.05
CA THR A 48 -8.40 -11.11 19.44
C THR A 48 -7.87 -11.79 18.19
N THR A 49 -8.51 -12.90 17.80
CA THR A 49 -8.18 -13.60 16.55
C THR A 49 -8.25 -12.67 15.33
N ILE A 50 -9.19 -11.71 15.33
CA ILE A 50 -9.32 -10.72 14.26
C ILE A 50 -8.06 -9.87 14.16
N VAL A 51 -7.55 -9.35 15.27
CA VAL A 51 -6.33 -8.51 15.29
C VAL A 51 -5.12 -9.28 14.77
N TYR A 52 -4.97 -10.57 15.14
CA TYR A 52 -3.88 -11.40 14.60
C TYR A 52 -4.00 -11.66 13.10
N ILE A 53 -5.22 -11.89 12.58
CA ILE A 53 -5.45 -12.03 11.14
C ILE A 53 -5.09 -10.73 10.41
N LEU A 54 -5.52 -9.58 10.93
CA LEU A 54 -5.17 -8.27 10.36
C LEU A 54 -3.64 -8.05 10.37
N LEU A 55 -2.97 -8.34 11.48
CA LEU A 55 -1.51 -8.25 11.59
C LEU A 55 -0.81 -9.12 10.55
N PHE A 56 -1.25 -10.38 10.39
CA PHE A 56 -0.70 -11.29 9.40
C PHE A 56 -0.83 -10.76 7.97
N ILE A 57 -2.00 -10.20 7.62
CA ILE A 57 -2.22 -9.60 6.30
C ILE A 57 -1.31 -8.37 6.11
N HIS A 58 -1.18 -7.52 7.14
CA HIS A 58 -0.29 -6.36 7.12
C HIS A 58 1.17 -6.76 6.87
N ILE A 59 1.69 -7.75 7.59
CA ILE A 59 3.06 -8.25 7.41
C ILE A 59 3.25 -8.83 6.00
N THR A 60 2.30 -9.63 5.52
CA THR A 60 2.38 -10.25 4.19
C THR A 60 2.41 -9.18 3.10
N CYS A 61 1.54 -8.17 3.18
CA CYS A 61 1.51 -7.09 2.20
C CYS A 61 2.77 -6.22 2.26
N ALA A 62 3.29 -5.93 3.46
CA ALA A 62 4.56 -5.23 3.63
C ALA A 62 5.72 -5.99 2.99
N LEU A 63 5.77 -7.32 3.14
CA LEU A 63 6.79 -8.15 2.51
C LEU A 63 6.71 -8.08 0.98
N MET A 64 5.50 -8.17 0.42
CA MET A 64 5.29 -8.06 -1.02
C MET A 64 5.68 -6.68 -1.57
N ALA A 65 5.35 -5.60 -0.85
CA ALA A 65 5.78 -4.24 -1.18
C ALA A 65 7.30 -4.09 -1.11
N LEU A 66 7.96 -4.70 -0.11
CA LEU A 66 9.41 -4.69 0.01
C LEU A 66 10.08 -5.42 -1.16
N VAL A 67 9.56 -6.59 -1.55
CA VAL A 67 10.05 -7.32 -2.73
C VAL A 67 9.92 -6.44 -3.97
N PHE A 68 8.73 -5.89 -4.23
CA PHE A 68 8.52 -5.00 -5.38
C PHE A 68 9.48 -3.79 -5.36
N PHE A 69 9.65 -3.15 -4.20
CA PHE A 69 10.56 -2.02 -4.01
C PHE A 69 12.02 -2.37 -4.36
N VAL A 70 12.51 -3.51 -3.87
CA VAL A 70 13.87 -4.00 -4.19
C VAL A 70 14.01 -4.28 -5.68
N PHE A 71 12.99 -4.86 -6.32
CA PHE A 71 12.99 -5.07 -7.77
C PHE A 71 13.02 -3.74 -8.55
N CYS A 72 12.29 -2.72 -8.10
CA CYS A 72 12.37 -1.37 -8.67
C CYS A 72 13.77 -0.75 -8.54
N LEU A 73 14.48 -1.00 -7.43
CA LEU A 73 15.85 -0.52 -7.21
C LEU A 73 16.87 -1.20 -8.15
N ILE A 74 16.71 -2.49 -8.38
CA ILE A 74 17.69 -3.27 -9.15
C ILE A 74 17.67 -2.91 -10.64
N GLN A 75 16.58 -2.30 -11.16
CA GLN A 75 16.41 -1.79 -12.54
C GLN A 75 16.89 -2.75 -13.65
N ARG A 76 16.95 -4.06 -13.39
CA ARG A 76 17.47 -5.05 -14.33
C ARG A 76 16.34 -5.53 -15.24
N LYS A 77 16.67 -5.89 -16.48
CA LYS A 77 15.73 -6.46 -17.45
C LYS A 77 15.25 -7.86 -17.02
N PHE A 78 14.39 -7.94 -16.01
CA PHE A 78 13.62 -9.12 -15.68
C PHE A 78 12.43 -9.19 -16.64
N GLY A 79 12.42 -10.15 -17.57
CA GLY A 79 11.30 -10.36 -18.48
C GLY A 79 10.04 -10.87 -17.75
N THR A 80 9.63 -12.10 -18.03
CA THR A 80 8.39 -12.70 -17.48
C THR A 80 8.32 -12.74 -15.94
N THR A 81 9.45 -12.82 -15.23
CA THR A 81 9.47 -12.79 -13.75
C THR A 81 8.94 -11.47 -13.20
N TYR A 82 9.11 -10.37 -13.93
CA TYR A 82 8.64 -9.06 -13.52
C TYR A 82 7.11 -8.96 -13.54
N GLU A 83 6.45 -9.55 -14.56
CA GLU A 83 4.98 -9.58 -14.66
C GLU A 83 4.34 -10.30 -13.46
N VAL A 84 4.95 -11.40 -13.03
CA VAL A 84 4.49 -12.18 -11.86
C VAL A 84 4.62 -11.35 -10.58
N ILE A 85 5.75 -10.68 -10.38
CA ILE A 85 5.97 -9.83 -9.20
C ILE A 85 5.02 -8.64 -9.20
N LEU A 86 4.80 -8.01 -10.36
CA LEU A 86 3.86 -6.92 -10.51
C LEU A 86 2.43 -7.35 -10.17
N HIS A 87 1.99 -8.50 -10.67
CA HIS A 87 0.68 -9.06 -10.33
C HIS A 87 0.56 -9.37 -8.84
N ALA A 88 1.58 -9.99 -8.25
CA ALA A 88 1.59 -10.32 -6.84
C ALA A 88 1.57 -9.04 -5.97
N TYR A 89 2.20 -7.97 -6.44
CA TYR A 89 2.15 -6.65 -5.79
C TYR A 89 0.79 -5.96 -5.93
N LEU A 90 0.17 -5.98 -7.12
CA LEU A 90 -1.21 -5.47 -7.31
C LEU A 90 -2.21 -6.23 -6.43
N LEU A 91 -2.03 -7.54 -6.27
CA LEU A 91 -2.81 -8.35 -5.34
C LEU A 91 -2.61 -7.89 -3.90
N SER A 92 -1.39 -7.56 -3.50
CA SER A 92 -1.10 -7.02 -2.16
C SER A 92 -1.78 -5.66 -1.91
N ILE A 93 -1.83 -4.78 -2.92
CA ILE A 93 -2.55 -3.50 -2.87
C ILE A 93 -4.05 -3.75 -2.66
N LEU A 94 -4.62 -4.71 -3.40
CA LEU A 94 -6.03 -5.08 -3.27
C LEU A 94 -6.35 -5.64 -1.89
N LEU A 95 -5.54 -6.57 -1.38
CA LEU A 95 -5.70 -7.15 -0.04
C LEU A 95 -5.60 -6.07 1.04
N MET A 96 -4.66 -5.15 0.91
CA MET A 96 -4.52 -4.02 1.83
C MET A 96 -5.73 -3.09 1.79
N ALA A 97 -6.30 -2.83 0.61
CA ALA A 97 -7.50 -2.00 0.47
C ALA A 97 -8.71 -2.66 1.15
N LEU A 98 -8.91 -3.95 0.93
CA LEU A 98 -9.99 -4.71 1.59
C LEU A 98 -9.83 -4.74 3.11
N THR A 99 -8.60 -4.94 3.58
CA THR A 99 -8.28 -4.96 5.02
C THR A 99 -8.48 -3.58 5.65
N SER A 100 -8.09 -2.52 4.95
CA SER A 100 -8.30 -1.13 5.38
C SER A 100 -9.78 -0.76 5.39
N PHE A 101 -10.54 -1.18 4.37
CA PHE A 101 -11.99 -1.01 4.32
C PHE A 101 -12.68 -1.74 5.48
N PHE A 102 -12.29 -2.99 5.74
CA PHE A 102 -12.75 -3.71 6.93
C PHE A 102 -12.40 -2.95 8.21
N GLY A 103 -11.18 -2.43 8.35
CA GLY A 103 -10.76 -1.63 9.50
C GLY A 103 -11.62 -0.39 9.71
N VAL A 104 -11.96 0.34 8.64
CA VAL A 104 -12.84 1.52 8.71
C VAL A 104 -14.25 1.18 9.22
N MET A 105 -14.75 -0.03 8.92
CA MET A 105 -16.05 -0.49 9.41
C MET A 105 -15.98 -1.12 10.81
N TYR A 106 -14.92 -1.88 11.08
CA TYR A 106 -14.71 -2.64 12.31
C TYR A 106 -14.37 -1.74 13.49
N LEU A 107 -13.46 -0.78 13.32
CA LEU A 107 -12.96 0.06 14.42
C LEU A 107 -14.04 0.92 15.11
N PRO A 108 -14.99 1.56 14.39
CA PRO A 108 -16.10 2.26 15.04
C PRO A 108 -17.04 1.33 15.80
N LEU A 109 -17.28 0.13 15.27
CA LEU A 109 -18.14 -0.87 15.92
C LEU A 109 -17.48 -1.41 17.20
N SER A 110 -16.19 -1.76 17.15
CA SER A 110 -15.44 -2.20 18.33
C SER A 110 -15.37 -1.07 19.37
N PHE A 111 -15.19 0.18 18.95
CA PHE A 111 -15.24 1.34 19.84
C PHE A 111 -16.58 1.43 20.58
N LEU A 112 -17.72 1.34 19.86
CA LEU A 112 -19.04 1.40 20.50
C LEU A 112 -19.31 0.22 21.46
N GLN A 113 -18.67 -0.92 21.23
CA GLN A 113 -18.87 -2.14 22.03
C GLN A 113 -17.96 -2.23 23.26
N GLN A 114 -16.75 -1.68 23.21
CA GLN A 114 -15.69 -1.98 24.18
C GLN A 114 -15.19 -0.76 24.97
N THR A 115 -15.51 0.47 24.54
CA THR A 115 -14.84 1.64 25.13
C THR A 115 -15.47 2.02 26.46
N HIS A 116 -14.65 1.99 27.52
CA HIS A 116 -15.04 2.42 28.86
C HIS A 116 -14.45 3.79 29.24
N SER A 117 -13.48 4.30 28.46
CA SER A 117 -12.80 5.58 28.73
C SER A 117 -12.56 6.44 27.49
N ILE A 118 -12.48 7.77 27.67
CA ILE A 118 -12.17 8.72 26.57
C ILE A 118 -10.76 8.48 26.00
N SER A 119 -9.82 8.01 26.84
CA SER A 119 -8.43 7.74 26.44
C SER A 119 -8.35 6.59 25.43
N GLU A 120 -9.10 5.50 25.64
CA GLU A 120 -9.20 4.40 24.68
C GLU A 120 -9.74 4.90 23.33
N GLY A 121 -10.73 5.79 23.35
CA GLY A 121 -11.32 6.37 22.14
C GLY A 121 -10.33 7.09 21.23
N VAL A 122 -9.28 7.71 21.79
CA VAL A 122 -8.23 8.36 20.99
C VAL A 122 -7.43 7.33 20.17
N HIS A 123 -7.16 6.15 20.74
CA HIS A 123 -6.46 5.08 20.03
C HIS A 123 -7.31 4.53 18.87
N TYR A 124 -8.60 4.32 19.09
CA TYR A 124 -9.54 3.90 18.02
C TYR A 124 -9.65 4.95 16.92
N ALA A 125 -9.75 6.24 17.26
CA ALA A 125 -9.80 7.32 16.28
C ALA A 125 -8.50 7.42 15.46
N PHE A 126 -7.34 7.25 16.10
CA PHE A 126 -6.05 7.20 15.42
C PHE A 126 -5.96 6.02 14.45
N LEU A 127 -6.34 4.82 14.88
CA LEU A 127 -6.36 3.62 14.03
C LEU A 127 -7.35 3.77 12.87
N LEU A 128 -8.49 4.41 13.10
CA LEU A 128 -9.49 4.66 12.06
C LEU A 128 -8.96 5.64 11.00
N ALA A 129 -8.29 6.70 11.44
CA ALA A 129 -7.62 7.64 10.55
C ALA A 129 -6.50 6.95 9.75
N ALA A 130 -5.72 6.08 10.39
CA ALA A 130 -4.69 5.29 9.72
C ALA A 130 -5.26 4.32 8.68
N ALA A 131 -6.35 3.60 9.02
CA ALA A 131 -7.04 2.70 8.08
C ALA A 131 -7.64 3.47 6.90
N SER A 132 -8.26 4.62 7.14
CA SER A 132 -8.80 5.49 6.09
C SER A 132 -7.70 6.04 5.17
N GLY A 133 -6.57 6.46 5.76
CA GLY A 133 -5.40 6.93 5.03
C GLY A 133 -4.76 5.83 4.19
N LEU A 134 -4.64 4.62 4.74
CA LEU A 134 -4.16 3.44 3.99
C LEU A 134 -5.07 3.11 2.81
N LEU A 135 -6.39 3.15 3.02
CA LEU A 135 -7.36 2.92 1.95
C LEU A 135 -7.17 3.93 0.80
N ALA A 136 -7.08 5.22 1.12
CA ALA A 136 -6.83 6.26 0.12
C ALA A 136 -5.48 6.07 -0.59
N LEU A 137 -4.43 5.70 0.15
CA LEU A 137 -3.12 5.39 -0.42
C LEU A 137 -3.19 4.23 -1.42
N GLN A 138 -3.92 3.15 -1.11
CA GLN A 138 -4.08 2.01 -2.02
C GLN A 138 -4.72 2.41 -3.35
N PHE A 139 -5.71 3.31 -3.33
CA PHE A 139 -6.34 3.81 -4.56
C PHE A 139 -5.35 4.61 -5.43
N ILE A 140 -4.59 5.51 -4.83
CA ILE A 140 -3.57 6.31 -5.54
C ILE A 140 -2.51 5.38 -6.13
N GLN A 141 -2.04 4.45 -5.32
CA GLN A 141 -0.95 3.56 -5.68
C GLN A 141 -1.32 2.57 -6.76
N ARG A 142 -2.53 2.01 -6.70
CA ARG A 142 -3.09 1.20 -7.79
C ARG A 142 -3.06 1.94 -9.11
N ASN A 143 -3.55 3.18 -9.13
CA ASN A 143 -3.59 3.99 -10.35
C ASN A 143 -2.18 4.25 -10.91
N LEU A 144 -1.22 4.58 -10.04
CA LEU A 144 0.17 4.82 -10.45
C LEU A 144 0.84 3.55 -11.01
N VAL A 145 0.62 2.40 -10.38
CA VAL A 145 1.19 1.12 -10.82
C VAL A 145 0.56 0.67 -12.15
N GLU A 146 -0.77 0.82 -12.30
CA GLU A 146 -1.49 0.55 -13.55
C GLU A 146 -0.99 1.45 -14.71
N GLN A 147 -0.72 2.73 -14.45
CA GLN A 147 -0.15 3.65 -15.44
C GLN A 147 1.31 3.31 -15.80
N MET A 148 2.04 2.66 -14.90
CA MET A 148 3.43 2.26 -15.15
C MET A 148 3.54 1.03 -16.07
N LEU A 149 2.51 0.18 -16.15
CA LEU A 149 2.47 -1.01 -17.03
C LEU A 149 2.85 -0.71 -18.50
N PRO A 150 2.15 0.18 -19.22
CA PRO A 150 2.43 0.40 -20.64
C PRO A 150 3.82 0.99 -20.90
N ILE A 151 4.33 1.82 -19.99
CA ILE A 151 5.68 2.42 -20.11
C ILE A 151 6.76 1.34 -19.99
N MET A 152 6.52 0.33 -19.16
CA MET A 152 7.44 -0.77 -18.98
C MET A 152 7.39 -1.78 -20.12
N GLU A 153 6.21 -2.12 -20.64
CA GLU A 153 6.12 -3.00 -21.82
C GLU A 153 6.93 -2.47 -23.01
N HIS A 154 6.95 -1.14 -23.21
CA HIS A 154 7.77 -0.49 -24.23
C HIS A 154 9.28 -0.43 -23.91
N SER A 155 9.68 -0.54 -22.65
CA SER A 155 11.09 -0.51 -22.22
C SER A 155 11.73 -1.90 -22.13
N PHE A 156 10.92 -2.96 -22.05
CA PHE A 156 11.35 -4.35 -21.86
C PHE A 156 11.31 -5.22 -23.13
N ARG A 157 10.66 -4.78 -24.21
CA ARG A 157 11.00 -5.24 -25.57
C ARG A 157 12.35 -4.67 -26.01
#